data_AF-G4CJG9-F1
#
_entry.id   AF-G4CJG9-F1
#
_cell.length_a   1.000
_cell.length_b   1.000
_cell.length_c   1.000
_cell.angle_alpha   90.00
_cell.angle_beta   90.00
_cell.angle_gamma   90.00
#
_symmetry.space_group_name_H-M   'P 1'
#
loop_
_entity.id
_entity.type
_entity.pdbx_description
1 polymer ?
#
loop_
_entity_poly.entity_id
_entity_poly.type
_entity_poly.pdbx_seq_one_letter_code
_entity_poly.pdbx_strand_id
1 'polypeptide(L)' 'MAKVTLTLTDGPGGVLVDLQSDEPLPEDNTGGGTVAQNLALIALHIVQREFKDITGKELVPISVH' A
#
# COMPACT_ATOMS: atom_id res chain seq x y z
N MET A 1 18.26 1.38 6.31
CA MET A 1 17.36 2.54 6.20
C MET A 1 16.53 2.27 4.97
N ALA A 2 15.21 2.12 5.09
CA ALA A 2 14.38 1.82 3.93
C ALA A 2 13.66 3.08 3.45
N LYS A 3 13.60 3.27 2.14
CA LYS A 3 12.76 4.24 1.46
C LYS A 3 11.58 3.49 0.86
N VAL A 4 10.39 4.04 1.09
CA VAL A 4 9.14 3.45 0.61
C VAL A 4 8.36 4.49 -0.17
N THR A 5 7.77 4.09 -1.29
CA THR A 5 6.96 4.94 -2.16
C THR A 5 5.62 4.26 -2.40
N LEU A 6 4.53 4.95 -2.09
CA LEU A 6 3.17 4.56 -2.43
C LEU A 6 2.69 5.44 -3.59
N THR A 7 2.42 4.82 -4.74
CA THR A 7 2.00 5.52 -5.96
C THR A 7 0.54 5.21 -6.26
N LEU A 8 -0.24 6.25 -6.56
CA LEU A 8 -1.63 6.19 -7.00
C LEU A 8 -1.69 6.67 -8.45
N THR A 9 -2.22 5.86 -9.37
CA THR A 9 -2.35 6.24 -10.78
C THR A 9 -3.78 6.00 -11.26
N ASP A 10 -4.43 7.03 -11.81
CA ASP A 10 -5.73 6.88 -12.45
C ASP A 10 -5.59 6.05 -13.74
N GLY A 11 -6.49 5.08 -13.91
CA GLY A 11 -6.56 4.22 -15.09
C GLY A 11 -7.98 4.09 -15.63
N PRO A 12 -8.16 3.53 -16.85
CA PRO A 12 -9.48 3.40 -17.49
C PRO A 12 -10.50 2.58 -16.70
N GLY A 13 -10.07 1.78 -15.72
CA GLY A 13 -10.91 0.90 -14.90
C GLY A 13 -10.90 1.20 -13.40
N GLY A 14 -10.26 2.28 -12.94
CA GLY A 14 -10.14 2.61 -11.51
C GLY A 14 -8.79 3.22 -11.16
N VAL A 15 -8.39 3.09 -9.89
CA VAL A 15 -7.09 3.57 -9.40
C VAL A 15 -6.16 2.39 -9.22
N LEU A 16 -4.96 2.52 -9.79
CA LEU A 16 -3.86 1.59 -9.64
C LEU A 16 -3.03 2.03 -8.43
N VAL A 17 -2.76 1.09 -7.52
CA VAL A 17 -1.94 1.34 -6.32
C VAL A 17 -0.74 0.44 -6.31
N ASP A 18 0.44 1.05 -6.21
CA ASP A 18 1.74 0.39 -6.23
C ASP A 18 2.53 0.80 -4.99
N LEU A 19 3.03 -0.19 -4.25
CA LEU A 19 3.87 -0.01 -3.08
C LEU A 19 5.26 -0.57 -3.37
N GLN A 20 6.25 0.33 -3.41
CA GLN A 20 7.64 -0.02 -3.67
C GLN A 20 8.50 0.31 -2.45
N SER A 21 9.33 -0.65 -2.03
CA SER A 21 10.35 -0.46 -1.01
C SER A 21 11.73 -0.81 -1.57
N ASP A 22 12.76 -0.02 -1.25
CA ASP A 22 14.14 -0.32 -1.65
C ASP A 22 14.77 -1.50 -0.86
N GLU A 23 14.16 -1.84 0.26
CA GLU A 23 14.44 -3.01 1.10
C GLU A 23 13.20 -3.92 1.16
N PRO A 24 13.35 -5.24 1.38
CA PRO A 24 12.20 -6.15 1.50
C PRO A 24 11.18 -5.65 2.53
N LEU A 25 9.91 -5.61 2.14
CA LEU A 25 8.82 -5.29 3.07
C LEU A 25 8.76 -6.33 4.20
N PRO A 26 8.43 -5.90 5.43
CA PRO A 26 8.28 -6.83 6.54
C PRO A 26 7.12 -7.79 6.29
N GLU A 27 7.31 -9.05 6.66
CA GLU A 27 6.23 -10.03 6.66
C GLU A 27 5.20 -9.68 7.74
N ASP A 28 3.93 -9.98 7.46
CA ASP A 28 2.83 -9.73 8.40
C ASP A 28 3.13 -10.37 9.76
N ASN A 29 2.99 -9.56 10.83
CA ASN A 29 3.12 -9.97 12.23
C ASN A 29 4.52 -10.42 12.73
N THR A 30 5.61 -10.25 11.98
CA THR A 30 6.95 -10.64 12.46
C THR A 30 7.70 -9.55 13.22
N GLY A 31 7.11 -8.38 13.47
CA GLY A 31 7.75 -7.29 14.23
C GLY A 31 9.02 -6.74 13.55
N GLY A 32 9.24 -7.09 12.28
CA GLY A 32 10.34 -6.60 11.46
C GLY A 32 10.01 -5.31 10.71
N GLY A 33 10.98 -4.81 9.96
CA GLY A 33 10.81 -3.64 9.10
C GLY A 33 11.07 -2.30 9.78
N THR A 34 11.36 -1.31 8.97
CA THR A 34 11.55 0.07 9.42
C THR A 34 10.20 0.75 9.66
N VAL A 35 10.21 1.84 10.43
CA VAL A 35 9.02 2.66 10.68
C VAL A 35 8.35 3.11 9.37
N ALA A 36 9.13 3.45 8.34
CA ALA A 36 8.60 3.88 7.04
C ALA A 36 7.82 2.75 6.32
N GLN A 37 8.33 1.52 6.36
CA GLN A 37 7.66 0.35 5.77
C GLN A 37 6.35 0.05 6.50
N ASN A 38 6.37 0.06 7.83
CA ASN A 38 5.17 -0.16 8.63
C ASN A 38 4.11 0.92 8.38
N LEU A 39 4.51 2.20 8.32
CA LEU A 39 3.58 3.29 8.01
C LEU A 39 3.00 3.19 6.60
N ALA A 40 3.79 2.75 5.61
CA ALA A 40 3.31 2.60 4.24
C ALA A 40 2.28 1.46 4.11
N LEU A 41 2.51 0.33 4.79
CA LEU A 41 1.55 -0.77 4.86
C LEU A 41 0.25 -0.36 5.56
N ILE A 42 0.35 0.39 6.67
CA ILE A 42 -0.81 0.95 7.37
C ILE A 42 -1.57 1.92 6.46
N ALA A 43 -0.87 2.81 5.75
CA ALA A 43 -1.48 3.75 4.83
C ALA A 43 -2.23 3.02 3.71
N LEU A 44 -1.63 1.99 3.11
CA LEU A 44 -2.27 1.17 2.08
C LEU A 44 -3.55 0.51 2.61
N HIS A 45 -3.50 -0.09 3.80
CA HIS A 45 -4.66 -0.73 4.41
C HIS A 45 -5.80 0.27 4.68
N ILE A 46 -5.48 1.44 5.24
CA ILE A 46 -6.48 2.49 5.51
C ILE A 46 -7.09 2.99 4.20
N VAL A 47 -6.27 3.26 3.17
CA VAL A 47 -6.76 3.72 1.86
C VAL A 47 -7.71 2.69 1.23
N GLN A 48 -7.37 1.41 1.27
CA GLN A 48 -8.23 0.33 0.76
C GLN A 48 -9.58 0.30 1.49
N ARG A 49 -9.55 0.36 2.82
CA ARG A 49 -10.76 0.36 3.65
C ARG A 49 -11.63 1.59 3.37
N GLU A 50 -11.07 2.78 3.48
CA GLU A 50 -11.83 4.04 3.32
C GLU A 50 -12.37 4.18 1.89
N PHE A 51 -11.61 3.75 0.87
CA PHE A 51 -12.11 3.73 -0.51
C PHE A 51 -13.34 2.85 -0.67
N LYS A 52 -13.32 1.64 -0.08
CA LYS A 52 -14.46 0.74 -0.07
C LYS A 52 -15.66 1.33 0.68
N ASP A 53 -15.42 1.88 1.87
CA ASP A 53 -16.47 2.45 2.71
C ASP A 53 -17.13 3.67 2.04
N ILE A 54 -16.36 4.50 1.33
CA ILE A 54 -16.85 5.72 0.65
C ILE A 54 -17.51 5.41 -0.70
N THR A 55 -16.93 4.51 -1.50
CA THR A 55 -17.33 4.32 -2.91
C THR A 55 -18.12 3.04 -3.16
N GLY A 56 -18.11 2.10 -2.22
CA GLY A 56 -18.67 0.76 -2.38
C GLY A 56 -17.88 -0.15 -3.33
N LYS A 57 -16.69 0.28 -3.79
CA LYS A 57 -15.84 -0.46 -4.72
C LYS A 57 -14.59 -0.98 -4.03
N GLU A 58 -14.09 -2.13 -4.47
CA GLU A 58 -12.79 -2.64 -4.02
C GLU A 58 -11.66 -1.93 -4.76
N LEU A 59 -10.65 -1.50 -4.02
CA LEU A 59 -9.42 -0.98 -4.60
C LEU A 59 -8.49 -2.16 -4.92
N VAL A 60 -8.06 -2.28 -6.17
CA VAL A 60 -7.25 -3.41 -6.63
C VAL A 60 -5.77 -3.04 -6.57
N PRO A 61 -4.98 -3.58 -5.62
CA PRO A 61 -3.53 -3.41 -5.63
C PRO A 61 -2.92 -4.20 -6.80
N ILE A 62 -1.89 -3.63 -7.43
CA ILE A 62 -1.23 -4.26 -8.59
C ILE A 62 0.08 -4.92 -8.20
N SER A 63 0.84 -4.25 -7.33
CA SER A 63 2.20 -4.63 -6.97
C SER A 63 2.51 -4.17 -5.55
N VAL A 64 3.07 -5.09 -4.77
CA VAL A 64 3.61 -4.87 -3.42
C VAL A 64 4.94 -5.63 -3.38
N HIS A 65 6.05 -4.89 -3.40
CA HIS A 65 7.40 -5.45 -3.51
C HIS A 65 8.37 -4.76 -2.54
#